data_AF-A0A933VMR7-F1
#
_entry.id   AF-A0A933VMR7-F1
#
_cell.length_a   1.000
_cell.length_b   1.000
_cell.length_c   1.000
_cell.angle_alpha   90.00
_cell.angle_beta   90.00
_cell.angle_gamma   90.00
#
_symmetry.space_group_name_H-M   'P 1'
#
loop_
_entity.id
_entity.type
_entity.pdbx_description
1 polymer ?
#
loop_
_entity_poly.entity_id
_entity_poly.type
_entity_poly.pdbx_seq_one_letter_code
_entity_poly.pdbx_strand_id
1 'polypeptide(L)'
;MKDEIYVKCKNDKAYSPIGVRNLIAQAEKENDGDLQAVLDNKHKYKNLWEMWHGHFFALALYKQFGEDYKFNLCIPENDPPDLYFLQANGDGAFPVEIMELYKPDENFKNYTDLAKHVWNTNGLMNYETCYLLLASRLNTDKFNVTKFISEMKNFDWKFQRIYISFYTEKISQWTFFEIFPPTPHNDKNFMSYNLNDDKKYYY
;
A
#
# COMPACT_ATOMS: atom_id res chain seq x y z
N MET A 1 -28.29 14.40 -0.33
CA MET A 1 -27.04 15.19 -0.28
C MET A 1 -25.92 14.18 -0.14
N LYS A 2 -25.00 14.12 -1.09
CA LYS A 2 -23.74 13.38 -0.90
C LYS A 2 -22.87 14.33 -0.09
N ASP A 3 -22.56 13.97 1.14
CA ASP A 3 -21.57 14.70 1.92
C ASP A 3 -20.23 14.55 1.19
N GLU A 4 -19.77 15.63 0.56
CA GLU A 4 -18.42 15.70 0.00
C GLU A 4 -17.47 15.51 1.19
N ILE A 5 -16.73 14.39 1.20
CA ILE A 5 -15.70 14.13 2.19
C ILE A 5 -14.59 15.16 1.94
N TYR A 6 -14.66 16.29 2.64
CA TYR A 6 -13.66 17.33 2.57
C TYR A 6 -12.45 16.92 3.41
N VAL A 7 -11.50 16.24 2.78
CA VAL A 7 -10.26 15.82 3.45
C VAL A 7 -9.36 17.04 3.62
N LYS A 8 -9.15 17.49 4.87
CA LYS A 8 -8.23 18.58 5.18
C LYS A 8 -6.83 18.02 5.48
N CYS A 9 -5.88 18.18 4.56
CA CYS A 9 -4.53 17.64 4.68
C CYS A 9 -3.55 18.70 5.23
N LYS A 10 -2.55 18.30 6.01
CA LYS A 10 -1.44 19.20 6.36
C LYS A 10 -0.64 19.51 5.09
N ASN A 11 -0.57 20.80 4.74
CA ASN A 11 0.05 21.36 3.53
C ASN A 11 -0.72 21.14 2.20
N ASP A 12 -1.89 20.50 2.19
CA ASP A 12 -2.74 20.29 0.99
C ASP A 12 -1.98 19.81 -0.28
N LYS A 13 -0.87 19.08 -0.11
CA LYS A 13 -0.05 18.61 -1.24
C LYS A 13 -0.54 17.25 -1.72
N ALA A 14 -1.22 17.26 -2.87
CA ALA A 14 -1.50 16.08 -3.66
C ALA A 14 -0.30 15.72 -4.54
N TYR A 15 0.10 14.46 -4.58
CA TYR A 15 1.11 13.95 -5.50
C TYR A 15 0.48 12.94 -6.47
N SER A 16 0.79 13.04 -7.75
CA SER A 16 0.54 11.93 -8.69
C SER A 16 1.61 10.85 -8.53
N PRO A 17 1.44 9.63 -9.10
CA PRO A 17 2.48 8.61 -9.11
C PRO A 17 3.84 9.12 -9.64
N ILE A 18 3.82 9.97 -10.68
CA ILE A 18 5.04 10.62 -11.19
C ILE A 18 5.62 11.64 -10.20
N GLY A 19 4.78 12.37 -9.46
CA GLY A 19 5.20 13.27 -8.39
C GLY A 19 5.94 12.51 -7.28
N VAL A 20 5.40 11.37 -6.84
CA VAL A 20 6.04 10.50 -5.85
C VAL A 20 7.38 9.97 -6.36
N ARG A 21 7.45 9.51 -7.60
CA ARG A 21 8.72 9.05 -8.22
C ARG A 21 9.79 10.14 -8.20
N ASN A 22 9.42 11.39 -8.47
CA ASN A 22 10.35 12.51 -8.45
C ASN A 22 10.87 12.79 -7.03
N LEU A 23 10.00 12.71 -6.01
CA LEU A 23 10.40 12.85 -4.61
C LEU A 23 11.40 11.76 -4.20
N ILE A 24 11.17 10.52 -4.64
CA ILE A 24 12.05 9.38 -4.35
C ILE A 24 13.41 9.55 -5.01
N ALA A 25 13.42 9.91 -6.30
CA ALA A 25 14.67 10.16 -7.03
C ALA A 25 15.46 11.33 -6.44
N GLN A 26 14.77 12.33 -5.88
CA GLN A 26 15.43 13.41 -5.14
C GLN A 26 16.04 12.89 -3.83
N ALA A 27 15.28 12.16 -3.02
CA ALA A 27 15.78 11.61 -1.76
C ALA A 27 16.96 10.65 -1.98
N GLU A 28 16.91 9.81 -3.02
CA GLU A 28 18.02 8.94 -3.42
C GLU A 28 19.28 9.75 -3.75
N LYS A 29 19.17 10.82 -4.54
CA LYS A 29 20.32 11.72 -4.83
C LYS A 29 20.89 12.39 -3.59
N GLU A 30 20.03 12.77 -2.65
CA GLU A 30 20.44 13.35 -1.36
C GLU A 30 21.13 12.32 -0.43
N ASN A 31 21.03 11.02 -0.74
CA ASN A 31 21.67 9.92 -0.02
C ASN A 31 22.65 9.16 -0.93
N ASP A 32 23.47 9.91 -1.68
CA ASP A 32 24.56 9.37 -2.51
C ASP A 32 24.15 8.33 -3.56
N GLY A 33 22.89 8.34 -3.98
CA GLY A 33 22.35 7.35 -4.93
C GLY A 33 21.90 6.03 -4.29
N ASP A 34 21.86 5.94 -2.95
CA ASP A 34 21.45 4.73 -2.24
C ASP A 34 19.95 4.77 -1.89
N LEU A 35 19.11 4.25 -2.80
CA LEU A 35 17.68 4.10 -2.56
C LEU A 35 17.38 3.18 -1.36
N GLN A 36 18.23 2.20 -1.08
CA GLN A 36 18.01 1.27 0.01
C GLN A 36 18.18 1.97 1.37
N ALA A 37 19.20 2.83 1.49
CA ALA A 37 19.38 3.68 2.67
C ALA A 37 18.19 4.62 2.92
N VAL A 38 17.58 5.17 1.86
CA VAL A 38 16.36 5.99 1.97
C VAL A 38 15.20 5.17 2.54
N LEU A 39 14.99 3.96 2.02
CA LEU A 39 13.85 3.12 2.37
C LEU A 39 14.02 2.38 3.71
N ASP A 40 15.26 2.21 4.18
CA ASP A 40 15.55 1.65 5.51
C ASP A 40 15.51 2.71 6.62
N ASN A 41 15.78 3.99 6.31
CA ASN A 41 15.68 5.09 7.27
C ASN A 41 14.24 5.60 7.42
N LYS A 42 13.38 4.72 7.95
CA LYS A 42 11.94 4.94 8.10
C LYS A 42 11.59 6.06 9.06
N HIS A 43 12.45 6.37 10.05
CA HIS A 43 12.21 7.50 10.95
C HIS A 43 12.25 8.84 10.20
N LYS A 44 13.20 9.00 9.28
CA LYS A 44 13.35 10.22 8.48
C LYS A 44 12.39 10.25 7.29
N TYR A 45 12.14 9.10 6.67
CA TYR A 45 11.44 8.99 5.39
C TYR A 45 10.10 8.22 5.46
N LYS A 46 9.47 8.09 6.64
CA LYS A 46 8.21 7.33 6.84
C LYS A 46 7.17 7.62 5.75
N ASN A 47 6.82 8.89 5.59
CA ASN A 47 5.79 9.33 4.64
C ASN A 47 6.20 9.07 3.19
N LEU A 48 7.49 9.20 2.89
CA LEU A 48 8.01 8.91 1.56
C LEU A 48 7.96 7.41 1.25
N TRP A 49 8.20 6.56 2.25
CA TRP A 49 8.03 5.11 2.16
C TRP A 49 6.56 4.71 2.00
N GLU A 50 5.63 5.34 2.74
CA GLU A 50 4.18 5.13 2.57
C GLU A 50 3.72 5.51 1.16
N MET A 51 4.12 6.69 0.68
CA MET A 51 3.88 7.10 -0.70
C MET A 51 4.54 6.13 -1.71
N TRP A 52 5.70 5.56 -1.39
CA TRP A 52 6.36 4.58 -2.25
C TRP A 52 5.50 3.32 -2.45
N HIS A 53 4.87 2.79 -1.40
CA HIS A 53 3.99 1.63 -1.58
C HIS A 53 2.61 2.01 -2.12
N GLY A 54 2.07 3.14 -1.64
CA GLY A 54 0.79 3.68 -2.11
C GLY A 54 0.79 3.94 -3.61
N HIS A 55 1.89 4.45 -4.18
CA HIS A 55 1.90 4.78 -5.60
C HIS A 55 1.89 3.55 -6.53
N PHE A 56 2.58 2.48 -6.18
CA PHE A 56 2.47 1.23 -6.95
C PHE A 56 1.06 0.61 -6.83
N PHE A 57 0.45 0.73 -5.66
CA PHE A 57 -0.92 0.25 -5.44
C PHE A 57 -1.90 1.01 -6.33
N ALA A 58 -1.83 2.34 -6.41
CA ALA A 58 -2.72 3.09 -7.29
C ALA A 58 -2.43 2.90 -8.78
N LEU A 59 -1.17 2.73 -9.18
CA LEU A 59 -0.84 2.37 -10.57
C LEU A 59 -1.43 1.01 -10.95
N ALA A 60 -1.44 0.03 -10.03
CA ALA A 60 -2.09 -1.25 -10.24
C ALA A 60 -3.62 -1.12 -10.33
N LEU A 61 -4.25 -0.26 -9.51
CA LEU A 61 -5.67 0.07 -9.62
C LEU A 61 -5.98 0.72 -10.97
N TYR A 62 -5.18 1.70 -11.40
CA TYR A 62 -5.36 2.38 -12.68
C TYR A 62 -5.26 1.41 -13.85
N LYS A 63 -4.24 0.55 -13.85
CA LYS A 63 -4.08 -0.49 -14.88
C LYS A 63 -5.27 -1.45 -14.93
N GLN A 64 -5.83 -1.83 -13.78
CA GLN A 64 -6.91 -2.82 -13.68
C GLN A 64 -8.29 -2.23 -13.98
N PHE A 65 -8.56 -1.00 -13.52
CA PHE A 65 -9.90 -0.40 -13.51
C PHE A 65 -10.02 0.88 -14.34
N GLY A 66 -8.92 1.44 -14.83
CA GLY A 66 -8.90 2.70 -15.58
C GLY A 66 -9.10 3.94 -14.71
N GLU A 67 -8.96 3.81 -13.39
CA GLU A 67 -9.15 4.89 -12.43
C GLU A 67 -7.84 5.61 -12.12
N ASP A 68 -7.71 6.88 -12.53
CA ASP A 68 -6.53 7.70 -12.26
C ASP A 68 -6.61 8.31 -10.85
N TYR A 69 -5.56 8.08 -10.06
CA TYR A 69 -5.49 8.39 -8.63
C TYR A 69 -4.33 9.33 -8.30
N LYS A 70 -4.62 10.34 -7.48
CA LYS A 70 -3.65 11.22 -6.82
C LYS A 70 -3.61 10.92 -5.33
N PHE A 71 -2.44 11.02 -4.71
CA PHE A 71 -2.23 10.79 -3.28
C PHE A 71 -2.32 12.11 -2.53
N ASN A 72 -3.23 12.22 -1.59
CA ASN A 72 -3.17 13.23 -0.55
C ASN A 72 -2.53 12.61 0.69
N LEU A 73 -1.43 13.19 1.15
CA LEU A 73 -0.81 12.83 2.42
C LEU A 73 -1.63 13.42 3.56
N CYS A 74 -2.14 12.56 4.44
CA CYS A 74 -2.65 13.00 5.73
C CYS A 74 -1.49 12.97 6.73
N ILE A 75 -1.03 14.13 7.19
CA ILE A 75 -0.27 14.22 8.44
C ILE A 75 -1.14 15.04 9.40
N PRO A 76 -2.18 14.44 10.00
CA PRO A 76 -2.91 15.14 11.04
C PRO A 76 -2.01 15.27 12.27
N GLU A 77 -2.25 16.30 13.08
CA GLU A 77 -1.51 16.47 14.33
C GLU A 77 -1.75 15.31 15.30
N ASN A 78 -2.86 14.56 15.14
CA ASN A 78 -3.12 13.26 15.75
C ASN A 78 -4.05 12.44 14.83
N ASP A 79 -3.63 11.22 14.52
CA ASP A 79 -4.38 10.04 14.07
C ASP A 79 -4.69 9.73 12.58
N PRO A 80 -4.50 8.46 12.15
CA PRO A 80 -4.70 7.84 10.81
C PRO A 80 -5.94 8.24 10.00
N PRO A 81 -6.00 7.92 8.69
CA PRO A 81 -5.15 6.98 7.94
C PRO A 81 -3.96 7.64 7.24
N ASP A 82 -2.93 6.84 6.91
CA ASP A 82 -1.67 7.34 6.34
C ASP A 82 -1.86 8.10 5.01
N LEU A 83 -2.73 7.63 4.12
CA LEU A 83 -2.97 8.22 2.80
C LEU A 83 -4.46 8.34 2.44
N TYR A 84 -4.77 9.27 1.55
CA TYR A 84 -6.04 9.32 0.83
C TYR A 84 -5.77 9.23 -0.67
N PHE A 85 -6.48 8.33 -1.36
CA PHE A 85 -6.48 8.28 -2.81
C PHE A 85 -7.63 9.13 -3.32
N LEU A 86 -7.31 10.22 -3.99
CA LEU A 86 -8.25 11.09 -4.68
C LEU A 86 -8.35 10.66 -6.14
N GLN A 87 -9.57 10.47 -6.63
CA GLN A 87 -9.78 10.31 -8.06
C GLN A 87 -9.42 11.62 -8.78
N ALA A 88 -8.76 11.53 -9.93
CA ALA A 88 -8.26 12.69 -10.66
C ALA A 88 -9.36 13.67 -11.11
N ASN A 89 -10.60 13.17 -11.31
CA ASN A 89 -11.80 13.94 -11.63
C ASN A 89 -12.43 14.65 -10.42
N GLY A 90 -11.97 14.37 -9.19
CA GLY A 90 -12.50 14.97 -7.96
C GLY A 90 -13.78 14.30 -7.41
N ASP A 91 -14.27 13.24 -8.05
CA ASP A 91 -15.57 12.62 -7.71
C ASP A 91 -15.50 11.61 -6.55
N GLY A 92 -14.31 11.33 -6.03
CA GLY A 92 -14.12 10.33 -4.99
C GLY A 92 -12.79 10.45 -4.26
N ALA A 93 -12.82 10.12 -2.97
CA ALA A 93 -11.65 9.91 -2.15
C ALA A 93 -11.87 8.64 -1.33
N PHE A 94 -10.86 7.78 -1.19
CA PHE A 94 -10.90 6.73 -0.19
C PHE A 94 -9.62 6.69 0.65
N PRO A 95 -9.74 6.46 1.97
CA PRO A 95 -8.61 6.35 2.87
C PRO A 95 -7.87 5.01 2.70
N VAL A 96 -6.55 5.07 2.85
CA VAL A 96 -5.65 3.91 2.83
C VAL A 96 -4.72 3.99 4.04
N GLU A 97 -4.83 3.00 4.91
CA GLU A 97 -3.90 2.72 6.00
C GLU A 97 -2.77 1.82 5.48
N ILE A 98 -1.51 2.11 5.82
CA ILE A 98 -0.36 1.35 5.37
C ILE A 98 0.36 0.74 6.56
N MET A 99 0.30 -0.60 6.65
CA MET A 99 1.07 -1.35 7.63
C MET A 99 2.24 -2.06 6.97
N GLU A 100 3.45 -1.86 7.50
CA GLU A 100 4.59 -2.64 7.07
C GLU A 100 4.59 -4.05 7.66
N LEU A 101 4.79 -5.05 6.80
CA LEU A 101 5.17 -6.40 7.24
C LEU A 101 6.67 -6.60 6.99
N TYR A 102 7.52 -6.41 8.01
CA TYR A 102 8.98 -6.49 7.84
C TYR A 102 9.56 -7.83 8.29
N LYS A 103 9.87 -8.73 7.33
CA LYS A 103 10.79 -9.89 7.47
C LYS A 103 11.36 -10.37 6.11
N PRO A 104 12.19 -9.58 5.40
CA PRO A 104 12.67 -9.94 4.06
C PRO A 104 13.56 -11.19 4.03
N ASP A 105 14.34 -11.45 5.07
CA ASP A 105 15.45 -12.41 5.00
C ASP A 105 15.22 -13.79 5.62
N GLU A 106 14.15 -13.96 6.39
CA GLU A 106 13.85 -15.21 7.09
C GLU A 106 12.69 -15.97 6.43
N ASN A 107 12.83 -17.30 6.30
CA ASN A 107 11.68 -18.15 6.03
C ASN A 107 10.68 -17.96 7.17
N PHE A 108 9.56 -17.30 6.90
CA PHE A 108 8.59 -17.01 7.93
C PHE A 108 7.82 -18.29 8.33
N LYS A 109 7.90 -18.65 9.60
CA LYS A 109 7.39 -19.95 10.09
C LYS A 109 6.04 -19.87 10.81
N ASN A 110 5.64 -18.72 11.34
CA ASN A 110 4.45 -18.62 12.20
C ASN A 110 3.42 -17.60 11.68
N TYR A 111 2.67 -18.02 10.66
CA TYR A 111 1.62 -17.22 10.01
C TYR A 111 0.52 -16.78 10.97
N THR A 112 0.16 -17.63 11.94
CA THR A 112 -0.85 -17.30 12.95
C THR A 112 -0.42 -16.11 13.80
N ASP A 113 0.83 -16.08 14.28
CA ASP A 113 1.32 -14.96 15.09
C ASP A 113 1.44 -13.67 14.28
N LEU A 114 1.81 -13.74 13.00
CA LEU A 114 1.81 -12.57 12.13
C LEU A 114 0.41 -12.02 11.91
N ALA A 115 -0.56 -12.88 11.61
CA ALA A 115 -1.94 -12.45 11.43
C ALA A 115 -2.51 -11.84 12.73
N LYS A 116 -2.23 -12.46 13.89
CA LYS A 116 -2.55 -11.89 15.21
C LYS A 116 -1.88 -10.53 15.43
N HIS A 117 -0.63 -10.37 15.03
CA HIS A 117 0.06 -9.10 15.15
C HIS A 117 -0.61 -8.01 14.31
N VAL A 118 -0.90 -8.28 13.03
CA VAL A 118 -1.63 -7.36 12.15
C VAL A 118 -2.98 -7.00 12.75
N TRP A 119 -3.72 -7.99 13.25
CA TRP A 119 -4.99 -7.78 13.91
C TRP A 119 -4.88 -6.86 15.13
N ASN A 120 -3.95 -7.14 16.05
CA ASN A 120 -3.76 -6.35 17.26
C ASN A 120 -3.26 -4.92 16.97
N THR A 121 -2.53 -4.73 15.87
CA THR A 121 -2.00 -3.42 15.48
C THR A 121 -3.06 -2.58 14.77
N ASN A 122 -3.66 -3.09 13.68
CA ASN A 122 -4.59 -2.30 12.85
C ASN A 122 -6.01 -2.87 12.78
N GLY A 123 -6.21 -4.17 12.98
CA GLY A 123 -7.52 -4.80 12.83
C GLY A 123 -8.59 -4.33 13.82
N LEU A 124 -8.18 -3.89 15.01
CA LEU A 124 -9.07 -3.34 16.03
C LEU A 124 -9.49 -1.88 15.78
N MET A 125 -8.79 -1.18 14.88
CA MET A 125 -9.06 0.22 14.56
C MET A 125 -10.39 0.34 13.81
N ASN A 126 -11.13 1.42 14.06
CA ASN A 126 -12.41 1.68 13.41
C ASN A 126 -12.31 2.83 12.42
N TYR A 127 -11.87 2.52 11.20
CA TYR A 127 -11.85 3.43 10.06
C TYR A 127 -12.92 3.00 9.05
N GLU A 128 -14.20 3.13 9.40
CA GLU A 128 -15.27 2.83 8.44
C GLU A 128 -14.94 3.47 7.08
N THR A 129 -15.02 2.69 5.99
CA THR A 129 -14.64 3.05 4.61
C THR A 129 -13.14 3.13 4.26
N CYS A 130 -12.24 2.61 5.10
CA CYS A 130 -10.80 2.57 4.84
C CYS A 130 -10.30 1.24 4.24
N TYR A 131 -9.24 1.34 3.43
CA TYR A 131 -8.51 0.21 2.89
C TYR A 131 -7.25 -0.01 3.72
N LEU A 132 -6.88 -1.26 4.00
CA LEU A 132 -5.58 -1.58 4.59
C LEU A 132 -4.65 -2.14 3.51
N LEU A 133 -3.52 -1.50 3.32
CA LEU A 133 -2.41 -2.01 2.52
C LEU A 133 -1.32 -2.56 3.45
N LEU A 134 -1.22 -3.89 3.49
CA LEU A 134 -0.08 -4.59 4.10
C LEU A 134 1.10 -4.49 3.14
N ALA A 135 1.85 -3.40 3.28
CA ALA A 135 3.00 -3.11 2.47
C ALA A 135 4.17 -3.99 2.90
N SER A 136 4.69 -4.77 1.97
CA SER A 136 5.75 -5.70 2.32
C SER A 136 6.82 -5.85 1.26
N ARG A 137 8.08 -5.83 1.70
CA ARG A 137 9.22 -6.33 0.95
C ARG A 137 9.46 -7.79 1.31
N LEU A 138 8.44 -8.62 1.16
CA LEU A 138 8.57 -10.05 1.38
C LEU A 138 9.07 -10.70 0.09
N ASN A 139 10.13 -11.49 0.22
CA ASN A 139 10.58 -12.36 -0.85
C ASN A 139 9.55 -13.50 -1.01
N THR A 140 8.90 -13.57 -2.17
CA THR A 140 7.87 -14.57 -2.47
C THR A 140 8.40 -16.00 -2.47
N ASP A 141 9.71 -16.19 -2.70
CA ASP A 141 10.36 -17.51 -2.60
C ASP A 141 10.46 -17.98 -1.13
N LYS A 142 10.37 -17.07 -0.15
CA LYS A 142 10.50 -17.34 1.30
C LYS A 142 9.19 -17.19 2.08
N PHE A 143 8.16 -16.57 1.49
CA PHE A 143 6.88 -16.28 2.16
C PHE A 143 5.70 -16.97 1.46
N ASN A 144 4.93 -17.75 2.21
CA ASN A 144 3.74 -18.42 1.70
C ASN A 144 2.50 -17.52 1.82
N VAL A 145 2.18 -16.83 0.73
CA VAL A 145 1.02 -15.92 0.62
C VAL A 145 -0.30 -16.62 0.99
N THR A 146 -0.53 -17.82 0.45
CA THR A 146 -1.77 -18.56 0.66
C THR A 146 -1.98 -18.91 2.14
N LYS A 147 -0.92 -19.34 2.84
CA LYS A 147 -0.98 -19.60 4.28
C LYS A 147 -1.29 -18.33 5.06
N PHE A 148 -0.62 -17.22 4.74
CA PHE A 148 -0.88 -15.94 5.41
C PHE A 148 -2.32 -15.48 5.23
N ILE A 149 -2.84 -15.51 4.00
CA ILE A 149 -4.24 -15.16 3.69
C ILE A 149 -5.21 -16.06 4.48
N SER A 150 -4.92 -17.36 4.58
CA SER A 150 -5.74 -18.29 5.37
C SER A 150 -5.80 -17.89 6.85
N GLU A 151 -4.68 -17.47 7.44
CA GLU A 151 -4.66 -17.04 8.85
C GLU A 151 -5.37 -15.70 9.05
N MET A 152 -5.21 -14.76 8.11
CA MET A 152 -5.87 -13.46 8.15
C MET A 152 -7.40 -13.58 8.12
N LYS A 153 -7.96 -14.59 7.43
CA LYS A 153 -9.41 -14.83 7.36
C LYS A 153 -10.06 -15.20 8.70
N ASN A 154 -9.28 -15.49 9.74
CA ASN A 154 -9.79 -15.87 11.06
C ASN A 154 -10.18 -14.67 11.96
N PHE A 155 -10.06 -13.44 11.47
CA PHE A 155 -10.34 -12.21 12.23
C PHE A 155 -11.48 -11.40 11.62
N ASP A 156 -12.12 -10.57 12.45
CA ASP A 156 -13.30 -9.76 12.09
C ASP A 156 -12.92 -8.35 11.63
N TRP A 157 -12.56 -8.21 10.37
CA TRP A 157 -12.00 -6.96 9.84
C TRP A 157 -13.06 -5.87 9.61
N LYS A 158 -12.75 -4.65 10.07
CA LYS A 158 -13.57 -3.45 9.85
C LYS A 158 -13.21 -2.65 8.59
N PHE A 159 -12.07 -2.97 7.97
CA PHE A 159 -11.65 -2.35 6.71
C PHE A 159 -12.59 -2.75 5.57
N GLN A 160 -12.82 -1.84 4.63
CA GLN A 160 -13.60 -2.13 3.43
C GLN A 160 -12.89 -3.15 2.55
N ARG A 161 -11.56 -3.02 2.43
CA ARG A 161 -10.69 -3.96 1.72
C ARG A 161 -9.34 -4.09 2.41
N ILE A 162 -8.73 -5.26 2.29
CA ILE A 162 -7.36 -5.50 2.75
C ILE A 162 -6.57 -6.07 1.59
N TYR A 163 -5.43 -5.46 1.28
CA TYR A 163 -4.48 -5.93 0.28
C TYR A 163 -3.14 -6.26 0.94
N ILE A 164 -2.46 -7.28 0.44
CA ILE A 164 -1.04 -7.51 0.73
C ILE A 164 -0.20 -7.32 -0.53
N SER A 165 0.85 -6.53 -0.42
CA SER A 165 1.79 -6.29 -1.51
C SER A 165 3.00 -7.24 -1.43
N PHE A 166 3.42 -7.72 -2.60
CA PHE A 166 4.63 -8.51 -2.77
C PHE A 166 5.42 -8.01 -3.97
N TYR A 167 6.74 -7.93 -3.81
CA TYR A 167 7.65 -7.62 -4.91
C TYR A 167 8.35 -8.89 -5.39
N THR A 168 8.26 -9.18 -6.68
CA THR A 168 8.97 -10.29 -7.33
C THR A 168 10.13 -9.75 -8.14
N GLU A 169 11.34 -9.83 -7.58
CA GLU A 169 12.56 -9.22 -8.15
C GLU A 169 12.86 -9.71 -9.58
N LYS A 170 12.76 -11.02 -9.82
CA LYS A 170 13.09 -11.66 -11.12
C LYS A 170 12.35 -11.04 -12.31
N ILE A 171 11.15 -10.54 -12.10
CA ILE A 171 10.33 -9.90 -13.13
C ILE A 171 10.05 -8.43 -12.82
N SER A 172 10.63 -7.87 -11.75
CA SER A 172 10.42 -6.49 -11.32
C SER A 172 8.94 -6.10 -11.18
N GLN A 173 8.14 -6.94 -10.52
CA GLN A 173 6.69 -6.76 -10.43
C GLN A 173 6.21 -6.63 -8.99
N TRP A 174 5.41 -5.60 -8.73
CA TRP A 174 4.55 -5.53 -7.56
C TRP A 174 3.24 -6.25 -7.82
N THR A 175 2.84 -7.14 -6.91
CA THR A 175 1.57 -7.86 -6.95
C THR A 175 0.81 -7.60 -5.66
N PHE A 176 -0.46 -7.25 -5.77
CA PHE A 176 -1.34 -6.91 -4.66
C PHE A 176 -2.47 -7.94 -4.61
N PHE A 177 -2.50 -8.76 -3.57
CA PHE A 177 -3.54 -9.76 -3.36
C PHE A 177 -4.61 -9.23 -2.43
N GLU A 178 -5.87 -9.29 -2.85
CA GLU A 178 -7.01 -8.96 -2.00
C GLU A 178 -7.27 -10.10 -1.01
N ILE A 179 -7.22 -9.77 0.29
CA ILE A 179 -7.45 -10.70 1.41
C ILE A 179 -8.89 -10.62 1.90
N PHE A 180 -9.42 -9.39 1.97
CA PHE A 180 -10.74 -9.05 2.48
C PHE A 180 -11.44 -8.11 1.49
N PRO A 181 -12.74 -8.31 1.17
CA PRO A 181 -13.64 -9.35 1.69
C PRO A 181 -13.18 -10.76 1.33
N PRO A 182 -13.52 -11.79 2.13
CA PRO A 182 -13.03 -13.15 1.93
C PRO A 182 -13.62 -13.75 0.65
N THR A 183 -12.97 -13.50 -0.48
CA THR A 183 -13.33 -14.08 -1.75
C THR A 183 -12.72 -15.48 -1.86
N PRO A 184 -13.42 -16.44 -2.51
CA PRO A 184 -12.80 -17.69 -2.93
C PRO A 184 -11.59 -17.35 -3.78
N HIS A 185 -10.42 -17.93 -3.50
CA HIS A 185 -9.21 -17.70 -4.30
C HIS A 185 -9.52 -18.04 -5.76
N ASN A 186 -9.56 -17.01 -6.60
CA ASN A 186 -9.53 -17.14 -8.05
C ASN A 186 -8.35 -16.33 -8.56
N ASP A 187 -7.91 -16.62 -9.78
CA ASP A 187 -6.79 -15.92 -10.43
C ASP A 187 -7.09 -14.44 -10.74
N LYS A 188 -8.24 -13.90 -10.30
CA LYS A 188 -8.66 -12.51 -10.45
C LYS A 188 -8.61 -11.71 -9.14
N ASN A 189 -8.29 -12.33 -7.99
CA ASN A 189 -8.21 -11.64 -6.70
C ASN A 189 -6.86 -10.93 -6.47
N PHE A 190 -6.15 -10.61 -7.54
CA PHE A 190 -4.92 -9.83 -7.47
C PHE A 190 -4.86 -8.83 -8.61
N MET A 191 -4.07 -7.80 -8.39
CA MET A 191 -3.63 -6.87 -9.42
C MET A 191 -2.12 -6.74 -9.38
N SER A 192 -1.53 -6.29 -10.47
CA SER A 192 -0.07 -6.22 -10.57
C SER A 192 0.39 -5.02 -11.38
N TYR A 193 1.57 -4.53 -11.01
CA TYR A 193 2.28 -3.48 -11.70
C TYR A 193 3.73 -3.89 -11.93
N ASN A 194 4.12 -4.04 -13.19
CA ASN A 194 5.48 -4.35 -13.61
C ASN A 194 6.27 -3.06 -13.87
N LEU A 195 7.40 -2.89 -13.18
CA LEU A 195 8.22 -1.69 -13.26
C LEU A 195 8.76 -1.40 -14.67
N ASN A 196 8.87 -2.43 -15.52
CA ASN A 196 9.37 -2.32 -16.89
C ASN A 196 8.26 -2.29 -17.92
N ASP A 197 7.35 -3.25 -17.87
CA ASP A 197 6.34 -3.47 -18.92
C ASP A 197 5.15 -2.50 -18.78
N ASP A 198 4.86 -2.02 -17.56
CA ASP A 198 3.73 -1.16 -17.25
C ASP A 198 4.12 0.33 -17.14
N LYS A 199 5.31 0.71 -17.64
CA LYS A 199 5.78 2.11 -17.66
C LYS A 199 4.82 3.07 -18.33
N LYS A 200 3.99 2.60 -19.27
CA LYS A 200 2.97 3.40 -19.95
C LYS A 200 1.90 3.97 -19.02
N TYR A 201 1.68 3.37 -17.85
CA TYR A 201 0.70 3.85 -16.87
C TYR A 201 1.28 4.89 -15.90
N TYR A 202 2.59 5.20 -15.99
CA TYR A 202 3.21 6.28 -15.20
C TYR A 202 2.88 7.69 -15.72
N TYR A 203 2.44 7.81 -16.97
CA TYR A 203 2.26 9.05 -17.74
C TYR A 203 0.83 9.15 -18.26
#